data_AF-A0A660R0E9-F1
#
_entry.id   AF-A0A660R0E9-F1
#
_cell.length_a   1.000
_cell.length_b   1.000
_cell.length_c   1.000
_cell.angle_alpha   90.00
_cell.angle_beta   90.00
_cell.angle_gamma   90.00
#
_symmetry.space_group_name_H-M   'P 1'
#
loop_
_entity.id
_entity.type
_entity.pdbx_description
1 polymer ?
#
loop_
_entity_poly.entity_id
_entity_poly.type
_entity_poly.pdbx_seq_one_letter_code
_entity_poly.pdbx_strand_id
1 'polypeptide(L)'
;MDVKYGKLPVPLSQDTFHALDYQIMGIAFNLHNETGNLWNEKEYRSELALRCRSRGLEVFEEVPVSIHHNGFRKTYFLDLLASGSVYELKTAASISENHEAQTLNSLFLTNTQHGKIIDFRQDSLTWRFVSTSLRRENRMGYSKAILHMSALNQRKNNLKNNLQKYLNRSSFNELLWINFNQNQIEFSSLHNSA
;
A
#
# COMPACT_ATOMS: atom_id res chain seq x y z
N MET A 1 -13.03 -11.58 5.07
CA MET A 1 -12.98 -10.51 4.05
C MET A 1 -12.43 -11.16 2.82
N ASP A 2 -13.29 -11.35 1.82
CA ASP A 2 -12.90 -12.06 0.62
C ASP A 2 -12.40 -11.06 -0.40
N VAL A 3 -11.11 -11.13 -0.69
CA VAL A 3 -10.48 -10.33 -1.74
C VAL A 3 -10.42 -11.19 -2.99
N LYS A 4 -11.24 -10.89 -3.99
CA LYS A 4 -11.23 -11.59 -5.27
C LYS A 4 -10.23 -10.92 -6.21
N TYR A 5 -9.19 -11.67 -6.55
CA TYR A 5 -8.26 -11.39 -7.64
C TYR A 5 -8.49 -12.41 -8.77
N GLY A 6 -7.79 -12.21 -9.89
CA GLY A 6 -7.28 -13.37 -10.63
C GLY A 6 -6.27 -14.17 -9.78
N LYS A 7 -5.16 -14.61 -10.38
CA LYS A 7 -4.05 -15.22 -9.63
C LYS A 7 -3.45 -14.17 -8.67
N LEU A 8 -3.41 -14.46 -7.37
CA LEU A 8 -2.74 -13.59 -6.39
C LEU A 8 -1.26 -13.44 -6.79
N PRO A 9 -0.67 -12.23 -6.68
CA PRO A 9 0.74 -12.05 -6.90
C PRO A 9 1.57 -12.92 -5.93
N VAL A 10 2.68 -13.46 -6.42
CA VAL A 10 3.63 -14.19 -5.59
C VAL A 10 4.46 -13.16 -4.81
N PRO A 11 4.54 -13.25 -3.46
CA PRO A 11 5.37 -12.34 -2.69
C PRO A 11 6.84 -12.49 -3.10
N LEU A 12 7.50 -11.37 -3.35
CA LEU A 12 8.94 -11.35 -3.63
C LEU A 12 9.74 -11.41 -2.33
N SER A 13 10.91 -12.05 -2.40
CA SER A 13 11.95 -11.86 -1.37
C SER A 13 12.47 -10.41 -1.43
N GLN A 14 13.11 -9.95 -0.35
CA GLN A 14 13.66 -8.60 -0.32
C GLN A 14 14.73 -8.38 -1.40
N ASP A 15 15.59 -9.36 -1.65
CA ASP A 15 16.64 -9.25 -2.69
C ASP A 15 16.04 -9.23 -4.09
N THR A 16 15.04 -10.07 -4.36
CA THR A 16 14.33 -10.08 -5.64
C THR A 16 13.59 -8.76 -5.86
N PHE A 17 12.98 -8.20 -4.81
CA PHE A 17 12.37 -6.89 -4.87
C PHE A 17 13.39 -5.80 -5.19
N HIS A 18 14.54 -5.74 -4.51
CA HIS A 18 15.56 -4.73 -4.77
C HIS A 18 16.10 -4.82 -6.21
N ALA A 19 16.27 -6.03 -6.76
CA ALA A 19 16.71 -6.21 -8.15
C ALA A 19 15.67 -5.73 -9.17
N LEU A 20 14.38 -5.98 -8.92
CA LEU A 20 13.27 -5.46 -9.73
C LEU A 20 13.19 -3.92 -9.61
N ASP A 21 13.28 -3.43 -8.39
CA ASP A 21 13.16 -2.02 -8.06
C ASP A 21 14.27 -1.17 -8.66
N TYR A 22 15.50 -1.68 -8.69
CA TYR A 22 16.61 -1.03 -9.37
C TYR A 22 16.30 -0.79 -10.85
N GLN A 23 15.72 -1.79 -11.52
CA GLN A 23 15.33 -1.67 -12.93
C GLN A 23 14.23 -0.62 -13.11
N ILE A 24 13.14 -0.74 -12.34
CA ILE A 24 11.97 0.17 -12.43
C ILE A 24 12.37 1.61 -12.12
N MET A 25 13.16 1.83 -11.07
CA MET A 25 13.64 3.18 -10.72
C MET A 25 14.52 3.75 -11.82
N GLY A 26 15.40 2.96 -12.44
CA GLY A 26 16.15 3.39 -13.61
C GLY A 26 15.25 3.86 -14.76
N ILE A 27 14.10 3.21 -14.96
CA ILE A 27 13.10 3.65 -15.95
C ILE A 27 12.45 4.96 -15.52
N ALA A 28 12.03 5.05 -14.25
CA ALA A 28 11.38 6.23 -13.70
C ALA A 28 12.28 7.48 -13.77
N PHE A 29 13.57 7.36 -13.44
CA PHE A 29 14.52 8.46 -13.54
C PHE A 29 14.69 8.93 -14.99
N ASN A 30 14.84 8.00 -15.94
CA ASN A 30 14.92 8.38 -17.35
C ASN A 30 13.65 9.09 -17.82
N LEU A 31 12.48 8.59 -17.41
CA LEU A 31 11.20 9.22 -17.71
C LEU A 31 11.15 10.65 -17.15
N HIS A 32 11.43 10.85 -15.86
CA HIS A 32 11.42 12.17 -15.22
C HIS A 32 12.44 13.14 -15.86
N ASN A 33 13.63 12.66 -16.20
CA ASN A 33 14.64 13.45 -16.89
C ASN A 33 14.19 13.92 -18.29
N GLU A 34 13.40 13.11 -18.99
CA GLU A 34 12.90 13.44 -20.33
C GLU A 34 11.68 14.36 -20.29
N THR A 35 10.78 14.18 -19.32
CA THR A 35 9.47 14.84 -19.29
C THR A 35 9.39 15.98 -18.28
N GLY A 36 10.38 16.12 -17.40
CA GLY A 36 10.33 17.01 -16.25
C GLY A 36 9.30 16.55 -15.22
N ASN A 37 8.67 17.52 -14.55
CA ASN A 37 7.74 17.32 -13.42
C ASN A 37 6.31 17.85 -13.68
N LEU A 38 5.95 18.08 -14.95
CA LEU A 38 4.71 18.76 -15.33
C LEU A 38 3.54 17.83 -15.64
N TRP A 39 3.78 16.55 -15.88
CA TRP A 39 2.71 15.58 -16.11
C TRP A 39 1.92 15.29 -14.83
N ASN A 40 0.69 14.78 -14.98
CA ASN A 40 -0.05 14.29 -13.82
C ASN A 40 0.27 12.81 -13.58
N GLU A 41 -0.20 12.33 -12.43
CA GLU A 41 -0.01 10.96 -11.96
C GLU A 41 -0.40 9.90 -13.01
N LYS A 42 -1.49 10.13 -13.76
CA LYS A 42 -1.97 9.22 -14.80
C LYS A 42 -0.99 9.08 -15.96
N GLU A 43 -0.46 10.18 -16.47
CA GLU A 43 0.46 10.15 -17.61
C GLU A 43 1.79 9.47 -17.21
N TYR A 44 2.34 9.78 -16.03
CA TYR A 44 3.52 9.07 -15.51
C TYR A 44 3.25 7.58 -15.33
N ARG A 45 2.08 7.21 -14.81
CA ARG A 45 1.69 5.81 -14.61
C ARG A 45 1.66 5.04 -15.92
N SER A 46 0.94 5.55 -16.92
CA SER A 46 0.82 4.89 -18.21
C SER A 46 2.16 4.77 -18.94
N GLU A 47 2.97 5.84 -18.93
CA GLU A 47 4.27 5.84 -19.62
C GLU A 47 5.30 4.96 -18.90
N LEU A 48 5.37 5.00 -17.56
CA LEU A 48 6.26 4.12 -16.79
C LEU A 48 5.90 2.66 -17.02
N ALA A 49 4.61 2.31 -16.99
CA ALA A 49 4.15 0.96 -17.27
C ALA A 49 4.53 0.50 -18.69
N LEU A 50 4.34 1.37 -19.68
CA LEU A 50 4.73 1.10 -21.07
C LEU A 50 6.23 0.82 -21.20
N ARG A 51 7.08 1.67 -20.61
CA ARG A 51 8.55 1.51 -20.66
C ARG A 51 9.04 0.30 -19.87
N CYS A 52 8.39 -0.05 -18.77
CA CYS A 52 8.66 -1.29 -18.06
C CYS A 52 8.37 -2.50 -18.95
N ARG A 53 7.18 -2.54 -19.57
CA ARG A 53 6.77 -3.63 -20.47
C ARG A 53 7.69 -3.75 -21.70
N SER A 54 8.13 -2.63 -22.28
CA SER A 54 9.07 -2.66 -23.41
C SER A 54 10.45 -3.21 -23.05
N ARG A 55 10.82 -3.18 -21.77
CA ARG A 55 12.03 -3.85 -21.23
C ARG A 55 11.78 -5.28 -20.75
N GLY A 56 10.62 -5.85 -21.04
CA GLY A 56 10.27 -7.23 -20.67
C GLY A 56 9.84 -7.40 -19.21
N LEU A 57 9.59 -6.31 -18.47
CA LEU A 57 9.07 -6.40 -17.12
C LEU A 57 7.55 -6.64 -17.12
N GLU A 58 7.09 -7.58 -16.31
CA GLU A 58 5.67 -7.83 -16.09
C GLU A 58 5.09 -6.76 -15.16
N VAL A 59 4.46 -5.73 -15.75
CA VAL A 59 3.83 -4.60 -15.04
C VAL A 59 2.41 -4.38 -15.50
N PHE A 60 1.49 -4.39 -14.53
CA PHE A 60 0.08 -4.10 -14.72
C PHE A 60 -0.27 -2.75 -14.09
N GLU A 61 -1.15 -2.00 -14.74
CA GLU A 61 -1.64 -0.70 -14.26
C GLU A 61 -3.11 -0.78 -13.86
N GLU A 62 -3.54 0.10 -12.95
CA GLU A 62 -4.92 0.21 -12.47
C GLU A 62 -5.50 -1.15 -12.06
N VAL A 63 -4.72 -1.94 -11.32
CA VAL A 63 -5.10 -3.31 -10.96
C VAL A 63 -6.27 -3.27 -9.98
N PRO A 64 -7.44 -3.83 -10.33
CA PRO A 64 -8.61 -3.78 -9.46
C PRO A 64 -8.47 -4.76 -8.30
N VAL A 65 -8.80 -4.27 -7.10
CA VAL A 65 -8.76 -5.01 -5.84
C VAL A 65 -10.11 -4.85 -5.16
N SER A 66 -10.96 -5.88 -5.27
CA SER A 66 -12.30 -5.86 -4.70
C SER A 66 -12.33 -6.41 -3.28
N ILE A 67 -12.86 -5.61 -2.37
CA ILE A 67 -13.15 -5.95 -0.98
C ILE A 67 -14.63 -6.33 -0.88
N HIS A 68 -14.90 -7.49 -0.28
CA HIS A 68 -16.25 -7.94 0.08
C HIS A 68 -16.34 -8.23 1.59
N HIS A 69 -17.35 -7.65 2.24
CA HIS A 69 -17.64 -7.89 3.66
C HIS A 69 -19.12 -7.68 3.99
N ASN A 70 -19.85 -8.72 4.41
CA ASN A 70 -21.24 -8.62 4.88
C ASN A 70 -22.16 -7.77 3.99
N GLY A 71 -22.12 -7.99 2.67
CA GLY A 71 -22.91 -7.22 1.69
C GLY A 71 -22.27 -5.91 1.22
N PHE A 72 -21.25 -5.39 1.91
CA PHE A 72 -20.43 -4.28 1.44
C PHE A 72 -19.47 -4.73 0.33
N ARG A 73 -19.39 -3.92 -0.74
CA ARG A 73 -18.45 -4.10 -1.84
C ARG A 73 -17.75 -2.78 -2.16
N LYS A 74 -16.43 -2.80 -2.26
CA LYS A 74 -15.64 -1.66 -2.76
C LYS A 74 -14.46 -2.17 -3.60
N THR A 75 -14.20 -1.53 -4.73
CA THR A 75 -13.03 -1.80 -5.56
C THR A 75 -12.03 -0.67 -5.39
N TYR A 76 -10.79 -1.03 -5.10
CA TYR A 76 -9.63 -0.17 -5.10
C TYR A 76 -8.83 -0.43 -6.37
N PHE A 77 -8.04 0.53 -6.80
CA PHE A 77 -7.16 0.39 -7.95
C PHE A 77 -5.74 0.66 -7.50
N LEU A 78 -4.83 -0.27 -7.78
CA LEU A 78 -3.41 -0.08 -7.56
C LEU A 78 -2.85 0.66 -8.77
N ASP A 79 -1.97 1.63 -8.55
CA ASP A 79 -1.35 2.35 -9.67
C ASP A 79 -0.57 1.38 -10.54
N LEU A 80 0.40 0.67 -9.96
CA LEU A 80 1.18 -0.35 -10.64
C LEU A 80 1.41 -1.60 -9.76
N LEU A 81 1.32 -2.77 -10.38
CA LEU A 81 1.73 -4.06 -9.80
C LEU A 81 2.79 -4.69 -10.71
N ALA A 82 4.00 -4.81 -10.21
CA ALA A 82 5.15 -5.34 -10.94
C ALA A 82 5.66 -6.62 -10.28
N SER A 83 5.50 -7.79 -10.94
CA SER A 83 5.98 -9.10 -10.45
C SER A 83 5.67 -9.41 -8.97
N GLY A 84 4.60 -8.84 -8.41
CA GLY A 84 4.24 -9.01 -6.99
C GLY A 84 4.73 -7.94 -6.03
N SER A 85 5.13 -6.77 -6.54
CA SER A 85 5.37 -5.56 -5.75
C SER A 85 4.50 -4.41 -6.21
N VAL A 86 3.99 -3.65 -5.24
CA VAL A 86 3.13 -2.49 -5.49
C VAL A 86 3.97 -1.24 -5.65
N TYR A 87 3.72 -0.48 -6.71
CA TYR A 87 4.27 0.85 -6.90
C TYR A 87 3.12 1.86 -6.91
N GLU A 88 3.14 2.78 -5.95
CA GLU A 88 2.20 3.90 -5.84
C GLU A 88 2.86 5.14 -6.43
N LEU A 89 2.22 5.79 -7.39
CA LEU A 89 2.74 6.97 -8.05
C LEU A 89 2.08 8.20 -7.48
N LYS A 90 2.84 9.30 -7.41
CA LYS A 90 2.35 10.59 -6.95
C LYS A 90 2.89 11.71 -7.83
N THR A 91 2.12 12.79 -7.88
CA THR A 91 2.59 14.10 -8.32
C THR A 91 2.25 15.15 -7.26
N ALA A 92 2.73 14.95 -6.05
CA ALA A 92 2.34 15.71 -4.87
C ALA A 92 3.45 16.67 -4.39
N ALA A 93 3.11 17.63 -3.54
CA ALA A 93 4.13 18.53 -2.97
C ALA A 93 5.15 17.78 -2.08
N SER A 94 4.77 16.62 -1.54
CA SER A 94 5.67 15.70 -0.84
C SER A 94 4.99 14.34 -0.60
N ILE A 95 5.81 13.31 -0.33
CA ILE A 95 5.32 12.00 0.13
C ILE A 95 4.86 12.11 1.59
N SER A 96 3.53 12.02 1.79
CA SER A 96 2.89 12.07 3.10
C SER A 96 2.73 10.67 3.73
N GLU A 97 2.49 10.64 5.04
CA GLU A 97 2.15 9.40 5.78
C GLU A 97 0.85 8.75 5.26
N ASN A 98 -0.08 9.53 4.72
CA ASN A 98 -1.29 8.97 4.10
C ASN A 98 -0.95 8.15 2.85
N HIS A 99 0.05 8.55 2.08
CA HIS A 99 0.51 7.78 0.92
C HIS A 99 1.16 6.45 1.36
N GLU A 100 1.90 6.46 2.48
CA GLU A 100 2.44 5.22 3.07
C GLU A 100 1.34 4.30 3.57
N ALA A 101 0.37 4.82 4.32
CA ALA A 101 -0.75 4.04 4.81
C ALA A 101 -1.57 3.44 3.66
N GLN A 102 -1.78 4.19 2.57
CA GLN A 102 -2.41 3.71 1.35
C GLN A 102 -1.59 2.57 0.71
N THR A 103 -0.27 2.76 0.56
CA THR A 103 0.61 1.76 -0.03
C THR A 103 0.65 0.49 0.81
N LEU A 104 0.73 0.61 2.14
CA LEU A 104 0.69 -0.54 3.04
C LEU A 104 -0.64 -1.28 2.97
N ASN A 105 -1.76 -0.56 2.88
CA ASN A 105 -3.06 -1.17 2.63
C ASN A 105 -3.07 -1.98 1.34
N SER A 106 -2.48 -1.45 0.26
CA SER A 106 -2.30 -2.17 -1.00
C SER A 106 -1.45 -3.43 -0.83
N LEU A 107 -0.36 -3.40 -0.07
CA LEU A 107 0.44 -4.60 0.27
C LEU A 107 -0.40 -5.65 1.02
N PHE A 108 -1.23 -5.21 1.96
CA PHE A 108 -2.11 -6.11 2.69
C PHE A 108 -3.18 -6.74 1.81
N LEU A 109 -3.84 -5.95 0.97
CA LEU A 109 -4.87 -6.45 0.07
C LEU A 109 -4.30 -7.40 -0.98
N THR A 110 -3.09 -7.15 -1.48
CA THR A 110 -2.40 -8.01 -2.46
C THR A 110 -1.67 -9.20 -1.83
N ASN A 111 -1.55 -9.22 -0.50
CA ASN A 111 -0.72 -10.17 0.22
C ASN A 111 0.77 -10.15 -0.20
N THR A 112 1.29 -8.96 -0.48
CA THR A 112 2.70 -8.73 -0.80
C THR A 112 3.40 -8.06 0.39
N GLN A 113 4.73 -7.97 0.33
CA GLN A 113 5.56 -7.51 1.46
C GLN A 113 6.33 -6.23 1.18
N HIS A 114 6.54 -5.91 -0.11
CA HIS A 114 7.43 -4.84 -0.54
C HIS A 114 6.75 -4.01 -1.61
N GLY A 115 6.81 -2.70 -1.43
CA GLY A 115 6.35 -1.73 -2.39
C GLY A 115 7.11 -0.41 -2.28
N LYS A 116 6.79 0.51 -3.17
CA LYS A 116 7.45 1.81 -3.23
C LYS A 116 6.47 2.89 -3.64
N ILE A 117 6.65 4.06 -3.05
CA ILE A 117 6.02 5.30 -3.50
C ILE A 117 7.04 6.05 -4.36
N ILE A 118 6.62 6.53 -5.53
CA ILE A 118 7.43 7.36 -6.42
C ILE A 118 6.68 8.67 -6.66
N ASP A 119 7.28 9.80 -6.33
CA ASP A 119 6.70 11.12 -6.57
C ASP A 119 7.51 11.88 -7.63
N PHE A 120 6.82 12.23 -8.72
CA PHE A 120 7.36 12.88 -9.91
C PHE A 120 7.23 14.41 -9.91
N ARG A 121 6.65 15.02 -8.86
CA ARG A 121 6.38 16.47 -8.85
C ARG A 121 7.61 17.33 -8.58
N GLN A 122 8.58 16.81 -7.84
CA GLN A 122 9.76 17.58 -7.45
C GLN A 122 10.73 17.73 -8.63
N ASP A 123 11.70 18.63 -8.50
CA ASP A 123 12.76 18.86 -9.50
C ASP A 123 13.62 17.62 -9.75
N SER A 124 13.60 16.66 -8.82
CA SER A 124 14.14 15.32 -8.98
C SER A 124 13.13 14.32 -8.43
N LEU A 125 13.16 13.08 -8.91
CA LEU A 125 12.34 12.02 -8.32
C LEU A 125 12.56 11.93 -6.81
N THR A 126 11.47 11.85 -6.06
CA THR A 126 11.52 11.46 -4.64
C THR A 126 10.79 10.14 -4.46
N TRP A 127 11.25 9.31 -3.53
CA TRP A 127 10.67 7.99 -3.34
C TRP A 127 10.74 7.56 -1.89
N ARG A 128 9.85 6.62 -1.52
CA ARG A 128 9.85 5.99 -0.19
C ARG A 128 9.59 4.50 -0.31
N PHE A 129 10.42 3.70 0.34
CA PHE A 129 10.21 2.27 0.44
C PHE A 129 9.15 1.98 1.52
N VAL A 130 8.21 1.08 1.21
CA VAL A 130 7.17 0.64 2.12
C VAL A 130 7.24 -0.87 2.21
N SER A 131 7.32 -1.41 3.43
CA SER A 131 7.36 -2.86 3.62
C SER A 131 6.64 -3.31 4.87
N THR A 132 6.36 -4.62 4.94
CA THR A 132 5.75 -5.24 6.09
C THR A 132 6.26 -6.66 6.31
N SER A 133 6.48 -7.02 7.56
CA SER A 133 6.77 -8.40 8.00
C SER A 133 5.50 -9.21 8.28
N LEU A 134 4.31 -8.60 8.23
CA LEU A 134 3.04 -9.24 8.56
C LEU A 134 2.55 -10.13 7.41
N ARG A 135 2.80 -11.45 7.54
CA ARG A 135 2.32 -12.48 6.61
C ARG A 135 0.80 -12.70 6.70
N ARG A 136 0.19 -13.18 5.61
CA ARG A 136 -1.25 -13.51 5.55
C ARG A 136 -1.72 -14.34 6.74
N GLU A 137 -0.97 -15.37 7.07
CA GLU A 137 -1.29 -16.32 8.15
C GLU A 137 -1.41 -15.60 9.49
N ASN A 138 -0.50 -14.67 9.76
CA ASN A 138 -0.53 -13.83 10.97
C ASN A 138 -1.67 -12.80 10.94
N ARG A 139 -2.15 -12.41 9.75
CA ARG A 139 -3.32 -11.52 9.58
C ARG A 139 -4.65 -12.26 9.63
N MET A 140 -4.69 -13.54 9.22
CA MET A 140 -5.91 -14.35 9.13
C MET A 140 -6.10 -15.35 10.28
N GLY A 141 -5.05 -15.66 11.05
CA GLY A 141 -5.13 -16.52 12.25
C GLY A 141 -6.05 -15.97 13.33
N TYR A 142 -6.40 -14.69 13.23
CA TYR A 142 -7.43 -14.06 14.00
C TYR A 142 -8.75 -14.03 13.22
N SER A 143 -9.50 -15.14 13.22
CA SER A 143 -10.80 -15.22 12.54
C SER A 143 -11.85 -14.21 13.05
N LYS A 144 -11.51 -13.47 14.11
CA LYS A 144 -12.28 -12.35 14.68
C LYS A 144 -11.44 -11.09 14.93
N ALA A 145 -10.31 -10.87 14.24
CA ALA A 145 -9.63 -9.57 14.32
C ALA A 145 -9.94 -8.67 13.13
N ILE A 146 -9.98 -7.36 13.39
CA ILE A 146 -9.98 -6.32 12.37
C ILE A 146 -8.62 -5.64 12.36
N LEU A 147 -8.13 -5.32 11.17
CA LEU A 147 -6.99 -4.42 11.01
C LEU A 147 -7.49 -2.99 10.77
N HIS A 148 -7.04 -2.06 11.61
CA HIS A 148 -7.26 -0.63 11.43
C HIS A 148 -5.92 0.10 11.27
N MET A 149 -5.85 1.01 10.32
CA MET A 149 -4.64 1.80 10.05
C MET A 149 -4.98 3.29 10.06
N SER A 150 -4.11 4.09 10.67
CA SER A 150 -4.23 5.55 10.67
C SER A 150 -2.87 6.23 10.62
N ALA A 151 -2.85 7.51 10.25
CA ALA A 151 -1.66 8.36 10.26
C ALA A 151 -1.90 9.59 11.17
N LEU A 152 -2.16 9.35 12.45
CA LEU A 152 -2.57 10.41 13.39
C LEU A 152 -1.41 10.89 14.26
N ASN A 153 -1.05 12.17 14.08
CA ASN A 153 -0.13 12.89 14.98
C ASN A 153 -0.86 13.55 16.17
N GLN A 154 -2.17 13.78 16.08
CA GLN A 154 -3.03 14.30 17.15
C GLN A 154 -4.34 13.51 17.23
N ARG A 155 -5.04 13.59 18.38
CA ARG A 155 -6.33 12.90 18.64
C ARG A 155 -6.25 11.36 18.58
N LYS A 156 -5.05 10.79 18.71
CA LYS A 156 -4.81 9.35 18.77
C LYS A 156 -5.71 8.65 19.80
N ASN A 157 -5.79 9.20 21.02
CA ASN A 157 -6.65 8.63 22.08
C ASN A 157 -8.13 8.65 21.73
N ASN A 158 -8.61 9.67 21.00
CA ASN A 158 -10.02 9.73 20.57
C ASN A 158 -10.32 8.65 19.54
N LEU A 159 -9.43 8.44 18.57
CA LEU A 159 -9.58 7.36 17.60
C LEU A 159 -9.49 6.00 18.31
N LYS A 160 -8.52 5.79 19.19
CA LYS A 160 -8.40 4.59 20.03
C LYS A 160 -9.71 4.26 20.75
N ASN A 161 -10.31 5.27 21.40
CA ASN A 161 -11.56 5.12 22.14
C ASN A 161 -12.74 4.78 21.22
N ASN A 162 -12.80 5.37 20.02
CA ASN A 162 -13.85 5.06 19.06
C ASN A 162 -13.69 3.66 18.46
N LEU A 163 -12.45 3.25 18.17
CA LEU A 163 -12.13 1.89 17.72
C LEU A 163 -12.46 0.85 18.79
N GLN A 164 -12.16 1.14 20.06
CA GLN A 164 -12.55 0.28 21.19
C GLN A 164 -14.08 0.17 21.30
N LYS A 165 -14.81 1.28 21.19
CA LYS A 165 -16.29 1.27 21.19
C LYS A 165 -16.86 0.47 20.03
N TYR A 166 -16.26 0.57 18.86
CA TYR A 166 -16.65 -0.20 17.69
C TYR A 166 -16.38 -1.68 17.89
N LEU A 167 -15.18 -2.04 18.36
CA LEU A 167 -14.80 -3.42 18.67
C LEU A 167 -15.79 -4.06 19.66
N ASN A 168 -16.10 -3.36 20.75
CA ASN A 168 -17.04 -3.81 21.79
C ASN A 168 -18.49 -3.99 21.30
N ARG A 169 -18.86 -3.40 20.15
CA ARG A 169 -20.20 -3.50 19.56
C ARG A 169 -20.24 -4.43 18.34
N SER A 170 -19.13 -5.10 18.06
CA SER A 170 -18.96 -5.94 16.88
C SER A 170 -18.79 -7.41 17.25
N SER A 171 -18.84 -8.30 16.26
CA SER A 171 -18.54 -9.73 16.45
C SER A 171 -17.04 -10.05 16.50
N PHE A 172 -16.20 -9.03 16.42
CA PHE A 172 -14.75 -9.14 16.43
C PHE A 172 -14.22 -9.16 17.88
N ASN A 173 -13.20 -9.97 18.12
CA ASN A 173 -12.55 -10.16 19.42
C ASN A 173 -11.33 -9.27 19.59
N GLU A 174 -10.77 -8.79 18.48
CA GLU A 174 -9.53 -8.03 18.49
C GLU A 174 -9.51 -7.00 17.36
N LEU A 175 -8.81 -5.90 17.59
CA LEU A 175 -8.51 -4.90 16.59
C LEU A 175 -7.03 -4.58 16.66
N LEU A 176 -6.31 -4.98 15.61
CA LEU A 176 -4.93 -4.61 15.40
C LEU A 176 -4.91 -3.20 14.83
N TRP A 177 -4.38 -2.26 15.58
CA TRP A 177 -4.26 -0.88 15.17
C TRP A 177 -2.80 -0.56 14.87
N ILE A 178 -2.54 -0.12 13.64
CA ILE A 178 -1.23 0.40 13.23
C ILE A 178 -1.39 1.90 13.02
N ASN A 179 -0.69 2.71 13.83
CA ASN A 179 -0.61 4.14 13.63
C ASN A 179 0.76 4.52 13.08
N PHE A 180 0.77 5.17 11.93
CA PHE A 180 1.95 5.79 11.35
C PHE A 180 2.03 7.21 11.92
N ASN A 181 3.14 7.55 12.55
CA ASN A 181 3.41 8.89 13.03
C ASN A 181 4.70 9.34 12.35
N GLN A 182 4.93 10.66 12.24
CA GLN A 182 6.04 11.29 11.48
C GLN A 182 7.41 10.60 11.53
N ASN A 183 7.75 9.88 12.62
CA ASN A 183 8.97 9.08 12.75
C ASN A 183 8.81 7.72 13.47
N GLN A 184 7.58 7.26 13.73
CA GLN A 184 7.35 6.03 14.51
C GLN A 184 6.14 5.24 14.00
N ILE A 185 6.29 3.92 13.90
CA ILE A 185 5.18 3.00 13.67
C ILE A 185 4.78 2.42 15.02
N GLU A 186 3.57 2.72 15.46
CA GLU A 186 3.04 2.19 16.71
C GLU A 186 1.99 1.11 16.41
N PHE A 187 2.27 -0.09 16.91
CA PHE A 187 1.34 -1.21 16.91
C PHE A 187 0.59 -1.22 18.25
N SER A 188 -0.74 -1.32 18.18
CA SER A 188 -1.59 -1.43 19.36
C SER A 188 -2.63 -2.51 19.10
N SER A 189 -2.73 -3.50 19.98
CA SER A 189 -3.89 -4.39 20.00
C SER A 189 -4.95 -3.79 20.91
N LEU A 190 -6.19 -3.75 20.41
CA LEU A 190 -7.38 -3.55 21.22
C LEU A 190 -8.09 -4.89 21.29
N HIS A 191 -8.52 -5.28 22.47
CA HIS A 191 -9.28 -6.51 22.65
C HIS A 191 -10.69 -6.17 23.04
N ASN A 192 -11.63 -6.98 22.57
CA ASN A 192 -13.01 -6.87 22.99
C ASN A 192 -13.06 -7.22 24.47
N SER A 193 -13.50 -6.27 25.29
CA SER A 193 -13.79 -6.52 26.70
C SER A 193 -15.14 -7.24 26.76
N ALA A 194 -15.09 -8.56 26.59
CA ALA A 194 -16.22 -9.44 26.90
C ALA A 194 -16.57 -9.34 28.39
#